data_AF-A0A379ZSW4-F1
#
_entry.id   AF-A0A379ZSW4-F1
#
_cell.length_a   1.000
_cell.length_b   1.000
_cell.length_c   1.000
_cell.angle_alpha   90.00
_cell.angle_beta   90.00
_cell.angle_gamma   90.00
#
_symmetry.space_group_name_H-M   'P 1'
#
loop_
_entity.id
_entity.type
_entity.pdbx_description
1 polymer ?
#
loop_
_entity_poly.entity_id
_entity_poly.type
_entity_poly.pdbx_seq_one_letter_code
_entity_poly.pdbx_strand_id
1 'polypeptide(L)'
;MVCTTAITSWYQTQFDAFTKATGVKVQYVEGGSGAIVERLSKERSNPQADVLVTLPPFIQRAAAEKLLQDFTPQDAAQIADAQPQFVPLVNNYLSFIYNAKLLPQAPRQLSTTAGTRNSAISCSTPRRVRRVTAPR
;
A
#
# COMPACT_ATOMS: atom_id res chain seq x y z
N MET A 1 9.29 -6.33 -13.93
CA MET A 1 9.40 -5.34 -12.83
C MET A 1 8.21 -5.45 -11.91
N VAL A 2 8.46 -5.47 -10.59
CA VAL A 2 7.46 -5.45 -9.53
C VAL A 2 7.36 -4.03 -8.96
N CYS A 3 6.16 -3.48 -8.95
CA CYS A 3 5.85 -2.19 -8.35
C CYS A 3 5.06 -2.40 -7.07
N THR A 4 5.58 -1.93 -5.92
CA THR A 4 4.90 -2.13 -4.62
C THR A 4 4.82 -0.86 -3.76
N THR A 5 4.03 -0.99 -2.70
CA THR A 5 3.99 -0.12 -1.52
C THR A 5 4.80 -0.74 -0.38
N ALA A 6 5.59 0.08 0.32
CA ALA A 6 6.61 -0.30 1.29
C ALA A 6 6.31 -1.51 2.22
N ILE A 7 7.01 -2.63 1.99
CA ILE A 7 7.28 -3.74 2.93
C ILE A 7 8.65 -4.35 2.58
N THR A 8 9.73 -3.59 2.80
CA THR A 8 11.04 -3.85 2.19
C THR A 8 11.73 -5.16 2.60
N SER A 9 11.57 -5.63 3.85
CA SER A 9 12.37 -6.78 4.34
C SER A 9 11.82 -8.16 3.90
N TRP A 10 10.50 -8.35 3.90
CA TRP A 10 9.91 -9.64 3.49
C TRP A 10 10.04 -9.87 1.98
N TYR A 11 9.83 -8.82 1.16
CA TYR A 11 9.95 -8.92 -0.29
C TYR A 11 11.33 -9.38 -0.73
N GLN A 12 12.40 -8.85 -0.14
CA GLN A 12 13.76 -9.23 -0.54
C GLN A 12 14.00 -10.73 -0.39
N THR A 13 13.60 -11.32 0.74
CA THR A 13 13.70 -12.77 0.97
C THR A 13 12.93 -13.57 -0.07
N GLN A 14 11.71 -13.14 -0.43
CA GLN A 14 10.91 -13.83 -1.44
C GLN A 14 11.49 -13.68 -2.84
N PHE A 15 12.01 -12.50 -3.20
CA PHE A 15 12.63 -12.25 -4.49
C PHE A 15 13.92 -13.05 -4.66
N ASP A 16 14.74 -13.16 -3.62
CA ASP A 16 15.96 -13.95 -3.64
C ASP A 16 15.63 -15.44 -3.81
N ALA A 17 14.63 -15.95 -3.07
CA ALA A 17 14.17 -17.33 -3.20
C ALA A 17 13.61 -17.61 -4.60
N PHE A 18 12.78 -16.71 -5.14
CA PHE A 18 12.24 -16.81 -6.49
C PHE A 18 13.34 -16.79 -7.55
N THR A 19 14.30 -15.87 -7.43
CA THR A 19 15.44 -15.75 -8.36
C THR A 19 16.31 -17.01 -8.30
N LYS A 20 16.55 -17.56 -7.11
CA LYS A 20 17.30 -18.81 -6.94
C LYS A 20 16.59 -20.02 -7.57
N ALA A 21 15.26 -20.08 -7.47
CA ALA A 21 14.47 -21.21 -7.99
C ALA A 21 14.29 -21.15 -9.51
N THR A 22 14.21 -19.96 -10.10
CA THR A 22 13.79 -19.77 -11.51
C THR A 22 14.88 -19.19 -12.40
N GLY A 23 15.93 -18.59 -11.83
CA GLY A 23 16.92 -17.79 -12.56
C GLY A 23 16.41 -16.42 -13.01
N VAL A 24 15.14 -16.09 -12.77
CA VAL A 24 14.53 -14.82 -13.20
C VAL A 24 14.80 -13.74 -12.15
N LYS A 25 15.48 -12.65 -12.56
CA LYS A 25 15.77 -11.51 -11.69
C LYS A 25 14.54 -10.63 -11.48
N VAL A 26 14.23 -10.32 -10.23
CA VAL A 26 13.17 -9.37 -9.87
C VAL A 26 13.71 -7.94 -9.89
N GLN A 27 13.18 -7.11 -10.79
CA GLN A 27 13.40 -5.66 -10.78
C GLN A 27 12.33 -4.99 -9.92
N TYR A 28 12.73 -4.12 -9.00
CA TYR A 28 11.84 -3.59 -7.95
C TYR A 28 11.71 -2.07 -8.02
N VAL A 29 10.47 -1.58 -7.91
CA VAL A 29 10.14 -0.15 -7.77
C VAL A 29 9.18 0.02 -6.60
N GLU A 30 9.51 0.94 -5.71
CA GLU A 30 8.65 1.29 -4.58
C GLU A 30 8.09 2.71 -4.72
N GLY A 31 6.85 2.89 -4.28
CA GLY A 31 6.26 4.21 -4.11
C GLY A 31 4.97 4.16 -3.30
N GLY A 32 4.41 5.35 -3.03
CA GLY A 32 3.08 5.44 -2.41
C GLY A 32 2.01 4.85 -3.34
N SER A 33 0.97 4.25 -2.75
CA SER A 33 -0.05 3.45 -3.45
C SER A 33 -0.64 4.13 -4.69
N GLY A 34 -1.03 5.40 -4.55
CA GLY A 34 -1.57 6.18 -5.66
C GLY A 34 -0.53 6.62 -6.68
N ALA A 35 0.72 6.85 -6.27
CA ALA A 35 1.79 7.27 -7.17
C ALA A 35 2.21 6.12 -8.10
N ILE A 36 2.27 4.89 -7.59
CA ILE A 36 2.56 3.71 -8.41
C ILE A 36 1.43 3.44 -9.41
N VAL A 37 0.15 3.54 -9.02
CA VAL A 37 -0.96 3.39 -9.98
C VAL A 37 -0.95 4.49 -11.03
N GLU A 38 -0.64 5.74 -10.65
CA GLU A 38 -0.52 6.84 -11.61
C GLU A 38 0.65 6.63 -12.59
N ARG A 39 1.76 6.05 -12.13
CA ARG A 39 2.86 5.64 -12.99
C ARG A 39 2.41 4.62 -14.03
N LEU A 40 1.70 3.56 -13.63
CA LEU A 40 1.17 2.55 -14.57
C LEU A 40 0.23 3.16 -15.60
N SER A 41 -0.64 4.09 -15.16
CA SER A 41 -1.54 4.80 -16.06
C SER A 41 -0.79 5.62 -17.11
N LYS A 42 0.34 6.25 -16.74
CA LYS A 42 1.22 6.98 -17.68
C LYS A 42 2.02 6.06 -18.59
N GLU A 43 2.42 4.88 -18.11
CA GLU A 43 3.17 3.88 -18.86
C GLU A 43 2.27 2.96 -19.72
N ARG A 44 0.94 3.13 -19.72
CA ARG A 44 -0.02 2.20 -20.37
C ARG A 44 0.23 1.88 -21.83
N SER A 45 0.85 2.78 -22.60
CA SER A 45 1.16 2.56 -24.02
C SER A 45 2.46 1.78 -24.24
N ASN A 46 3.29 1.67 -23.20
CA ASN A 46 4.51 0.87 -23.17
C ASN A 46 4.76 0.35 -21.73
N PRO A 47 3.94 -0.60 -21.24
CA PRO A 47 4.00 -1.04 -19.85
C PRO A 47 5.39 -1.56 -19.48
N GLN A 48 5.93 -1.08 -18.35
CA GLN A 48 7.22 -1.53 -17.82
C GLN A 48 7.09 -2.50 -16.64
N ALA A 49 5.94 -2.48 -15.95
CA ALA A 49 5.65 -3.34 -14.82
C ALA A 49 4.91 -4.61 -15.26
N ASP A 50 5.28 -5.73 -14.65
CA ASP A 50 4.61 -7.02 -14.83
C ASP A 50 3.68 -7.32 -13.66
N VAL A 51 4.01 -6.84 -12.45
CA VAL A 51 3.25 -7.10 -11.22
C VAL A 51 3.06 -5.79 -10.44
N LEU A 52 1.82 -5.54 -10.03
CA LEU A 52 1.44 -4.46 -9.12
C LEU A 52 1.06 -5.03 -7.76
N VAL A 53 1.61 -4.47 -6.69
CA VAL A 53 1.09 -4.62 -5.34
C VAL A 53 0.79 -3.23 -4.76
N THR A 54 -0.43 -3.01 -4.28
CA THR A 54 -0.82 -1.71 -3.74
C THR A 54 -1.98 -1.86 -2.75
N LEU A 55 -2.19 -0.83 -1.93
CA LEU A 55 -3.25 -0.82 -0.92
C LEU A 55 -4.60 -0.33 -1.49
N PRO A 56 -5.74 -0.72 -0.89
CA PRO A 56 -7.03 -0.08 -1.18
C PRO A 56 -7.02 1.44 -0.89
N PRO A 57 -7.79 2.25 -1.62
CA PRO A 57 -8.68 1.88 -2.74
C PRO A 57 -7.95 1.78 -4.09
N PHE A 58 -6.61 1.80 -4.11
CA PHE A 58 -5.84 1.98 -5.35
C PHE A 58 -5.81 0.74 -6.23
N ILE A 59 -5.91 -0.47 -5.68
CA ILE A 59 -6.03 -1.68 -6.49
C ILE A 59 -7.38 -1.72 -7.25
N GLN A 60 -8.47 -1.29 -6.60
CA GLN A 60 -9.78 -1.14 -7.23
C GLN A 60 -9.76 -0.06 -8.31
N ARG A 61 -9.04 1.04 -8.07
CA ARG A 61 -8.82 2.08 -9.07
C ARG A 61 -8.05 1.54 -10.28
N ALA A 62 -6.99 0.76 -10.09
CA ALA A 62 -6.22 0.16 -11.18
C ALA A 62 -7.08 -0.78 -12.03
N ALA A 63 -7.94 -1.59 -11.39
CA ALA A 63 -8.93 -2.43 -12.07
C ALA A 63 -9.92 -1.58 -12.89
N ALA A 64 -10.50 -0.54 -12.30
CA ALA A 64 -11.44 0.36 -12.98
C ALA A 64 -10.83 1.11 -14.17
N GLU A 65 -9.54 1.48 -14.08
CA GLU A 65 -8.77 2.10 -15.16
C GLU A 65 -8.29 1.09 -16.23
N LYS A 66 -8.60 -0.20 -16.08
CA LYS A 66 -8.18 -1.31 -16.97
C LYS A 66 -6.65 -1.42 -17.08
N LEU A 67 -5.96 -1.23 -15.96
CA LEU A 67 -4.51 -1.38 -15.86
C LEU A 67 -4.07 -2.80 -15.45
N LEU A 68 -5.03 -3.68 -15.15
CA LEU A 68 -4.79 -5.05 -14.70
C LEU A 68 -5.25 -6.04 -15.77
N GLN A 69 -4.53 -7.16 -15.85
CA GLN A 69 -4.91 -8.32 -16.64
C GLN A 69 -5.57 -9.36 -15.74
N ASP A 70 -6.52 -10.11 -16.30
CA ASP A 70 -7.10 -11.27 -15.61
C ASP A 70 -6.02 -12.33 -15.35
N PHE A 71 -5.88 -12.74 -14.10
CA PHE A 71 -4.93 -13.77 -13.67
C PHE A 71 -5.44 -14.45 -12.41
N THR A 72 -5.70 -15.76 -12.51
CA THR A 72 -6.06 -16.59 -11.36
C THR A 72 -4.84 -17.42 -10.93
N PRO A 73 -4.23 -17.14 -9.78
CA PRO A 73 -3.12 -17.94 -9.28
C PRO A 73 -3.58 -19.37 -8.91
N GLN A 74 -2.66 -20.33 -8.94
CA GLN A 74 -2.94 -21.74 -8.66
C GLN A 74 -3.65 -21.95 -7.30
N ASP A 75 -3.23 -21.21 -6.27
CA ASP A 75 -3.77 -21.32 -4.91
C ASP A 75 -4.90 -20.32 -4.61
N ALA A 76 -5.51 -19.69 -5.63
CA ALA A 76 -6.56 -18.68 -5.44
C ALA A 76 -7.73 -19.16 -4.56
N ALA A 77 -8.08 -20.45 -4.64
CA ALA A 77 -9.13 -21.05 -3.83
C ALA A 77 -8.84 -21.03 -2.32
N GLN A 78 -7.58 -20.87 -1.91
CA GLN A 78 -7.17 -20.76 -0.51
C GLN A 78 -7.11 -19.30 -0.03
N ILE A 79 -7.26 -18.34 -0.93
CA ILE A 79 -7.17 -16.91 -0.63
C ILE A 79 -8.59 -16.34 -0.56
N ALA A 80 -9.00 -15.91 0.63
CA ALA A 80 -10.27 -15.21 0.81
C ALA A 80 -10.29 -13.93 -0.05
N ASP A 81 -11.47 -13.59 -0.59
CA ASP A 81 -11.72 -12.38 -1.38
C ASP A 81 -10.87 -12.24 -2.66
N ALA A 82 -10.34 -13.34 -3.20
CA ALA A 82 -9.70 -13.36 -4.51
C ALA A 82 -10.64 -12.89 -5.61
N GLN A 83 -10.16 -11.99 -6.48
CA GLN A 83 -10.88 -11.47 -7.64
C GLN A 83 -10.15 -11.89 -8.93
N PRO A 84 -10.81 -11.91 -10.10
CA PRO A 84 -10.16 -12.29 -11.36
C PRO A 84 -8.92 -11.46 -11.74
N GLN A 85 -8.82 -10.21 -11.25
CA GLN A 85 -7.76 -9.26 -11.63
C GLN A 85 -6.75 -8.97 -10.51
N PHE A 86 -7.07 -9.33 -9.28
CA PHE A 86 -6.20 -9.09 -8.12
C PHE A 86 -6.57 -10.00 -6.96
N VAL A 87 -5.59 -10.34 -6.14
CA VAL A 87 -5.78 -11.14 -4.93
C VAL A 87 -5.15 -10.44 -3.72
N PRO A 88 -5.73 -10.58 -2.52
CA PRO A 88 -5.06 -10.17 -1.28
C PRO A 88 -3.73 -10.89 -1.11
N LEU A 89 -2.68 -10.15 -0.72
CA LEU A 89 -1.35 -10.71 -0.50
C LEU A 89 -0.97 -10.72 1.00
N VAL A 90 -1.19 -9.59 1.69
CA VAL A 90 -0.88 -9.42 3.11
C VAL A 90 -1.97 -8.58 3.76
N ASN A 91 -2.45 -9.01 4.94
CA ASN A 91 -3.39 -8.22 5.73
C ASN A 91 -2.69 -7.06 6.42
N ASN A 92 -3.32 -5.90 6.40
CA ASN A 92 -2.83 -4.69 7.06
C ASN A 92 -4.01 -3.95 7.71
N TYR A 93 -3.78 -3.39 8.90
CA TYR A 93 -4.82 -2.74 9.70
C TYR A 93 -4.34 -1.42 10.28
N LEU A 94 -5.21 -0.40 10.21
CA LEU A 94 -5.01 0.83 10.95
C LEU A 94 -4.87 0.50 12.44
N SER A 95 -3.75 0.91 13.02
CA SER A 95 -3.43 0.69 14.42
C SER A 95 -3.07 2.01 15.08
N PHE A 96 -3.29 2.10 16.39
CA PHE A 96 -2.88 3.23 17.20
C PHE A 96 -1.83 2.78 18.21
N ILE A 97 -0.87 3.65 18.47
CA ILE A 97 0.16 3.44 19.49
C ILE A 97 0.02 4.52 20.57
N TYR A 98 0.24 4.14 21.82
CA TYR A 98 0.23 5.06 22.96
C TYR A 98 1.42 4.76 23.90
N ASN A 99 1.84 5.76 24.67
CA ASN A 99 2.92 5.58 25.63
C ASN A 99 2.38 5.08 26.97
N ALA A 100 2.50 3.77 27.21
CA ALA A 100 2.01 3.12 28.43
C ALA A 100 2.73 3.55 29.72
N LYS A 101 3.91 4.19 29.65
CA LYS A 101 4.59 4.77 30.82
C LYS A 101 3.92 6.06 31.29
N LEU A 102 3.28 6.79 30.38
CA LEU A 102 2.62 8.07 30.66
C LEU A 102 1.11 7.92 30.82
N LEU A 103 0.52 6.88 30.23
CA LEU A 103 -0.90 6.57 30.30
C LEU A 103 -1.08 5.14 30.83
N PRO A 104 -1.54 4.96 32.08
CA PRO A 104 -1.72 3.62 32.67
C PRO A 104 -2.88 2.83 32.05
N GLN A 105 -3.73 3.47 31.23
CA GLN A 105 -4.77 2.80 30.46
C GLN A 105 -4.74 3.26 29.00
N ALA A 106 -4.96 2.31 28.09
CA ALA A 106 -5.12 2.59 26.68
C ALA A 106 -6.34 3.52 26.44
N PRO A 107 -6.21 4.57 25.61
CA PRO A 107 -7.35 5.40 25.23
C PRO A 107 -8.46 4.56 24.58
N ARG A 108 -9.67 4.63 25.13
CA ARG A 108 -10.82 3.83 24.66
C ARG A 108 -11.58 4.47 23.50
N GLN A 109 -11.39 5.77 23.28
CA GLN A 109 -12.05 6.51 22.20
C GLN A 109 -11.07 7.48 21.57
N LEU A 110 -11.15 7.63 20.25
CA LEU A 110 -10.29 8.56 19.51
C LEU A 110 -10.57 10.01 19.93
N SER A 111 -11.83 10.34 20.20
CA SER A 111 -12.34 11.67 20.58
C SER A 111 -11.89 12.15 21.96
N THR A 112 -11.67 11.26 22.93
CA THR A 112 -11.24 11.64 24.29
C THR A 112 -9.78 12.08 24.36
N THR A 113 -9.00 11.80 23.33
CA THR A 113 -7.59 12.21 23.25
C THR A 113 -7.47 13.69 22.82
N ALA A 114 -8.44 14.25 22.09
CA ALA A 114 -8.40 15.63 21.57
C ALA A 114 -8.81 16.72 22.59
N GLY A 115 -8.69 16.47 23.89
CA GLY A 115 -8.94 17.44 24.96
C GLY A 115 -7.64 17.98 25.58
N THR A 116 -7.56 19.30 25.81
CA THR A 116 -6.57 20.15 26.55
C THR A 116 -5.05 19.88 26.44
N ARG A 117 -4.58 18.76 25.88
CA ARG A 117 -3.18 18.47 25.55
C ARG A 117 -3.03 18.21 24.05
N ASN A 118 -3.38 19.22 23.24
CA ASN A 118 -3.28 19.16 21.78
C ASN A 118 -1.85 18.87 21.25
N SER A 119 -0.82 19.04 22.09
CA SER A 119 0.59 18.76 21.74
C SER A 119 1.03 17.30 21.96
N ALA A 120 0.19 16.45 22.56
CA ALA A 120 0.55 15.09 22.97
C ALA A 120 0.11 13.99 22.00
N ILE A 121 -0.55 14.34 20.90
CA ILE A 121 -1.02 13.42 19.86
C ILE A 121 -0.40 13.83 18.53
N SER A 122 0.22 12.86 17.87
CA SER A 122 0.66 13.00 16.50
C SER A 122 -0.04 11.94 15.66
N CYS A 123 -0.61 12.38 14.55
CA CYS A 123 -1.08 11.50 13.48
C CYS A 123 -0.32 11.88 12.21
N SER A 124 0.02 10.89 11.39
CA SER A 124 0.51 11.18 10.05
C SER A 124 -0.54 11.99 9.28
N THR A 125 -0.08 12.96 8.49
CA THR A 125 -0.99 13.87 7.79
C THR A 125 -1.86 13.07 6.80
N PRO A 126 -3.20 13.05 6.95
CA PRO A 126 -4.06 12.63 5.86
C PRO A 126 -3.89 13.69 4.77
N ARG A 127 -3.22 13.36 3.65
CA ARG A 127 -2.83 14.28 2.56
C ARG A 127 -3.75 15.53 2.48
N ARG A 128 -3.29 16.68 3.00
CA ARG A 128 -3.94 17.98 2.76
C ARG A 128 -3.47 18.47 1.39
N VAL A 129 -4.38 18.59 0.42
CA VAL A 129 -4.13 19.39 -0.79
C VAL A 129 -4.05 20.85 -0.34
N ARG A 130 -2.85 21.37 -0.10
CA ARG A 130 -2.65 22.82 0.00
C ARG A 130 -2.77 23.39 -1.41
N ARG A 131 -3.91 24.03 -1.73
CA ARG A 131 -3.89 25.08 -2.77
C ARG A 131 -2.96 26.17 -2.26
N VAL A 132 -1.78 26.27 -2.87
CA VAL A 132 -0.98 27.49 -2.77
C VAL A 132 -1.57 28.47 -3.79
N THR A 133 -2.58 29.24 -3.38
CA THR A 133 -2.89 30.48 -4.08
C THR A 133 -1.85 31.50 -3.65
N ALA A 134 -0.93 31.84 -4.56
CA ALA A 134 -0.02 32.97 -4.37
C ALA A 134 -0.85 34.27 -4.31
N PRO A 135 -0.57 35.19 -3.37
CA PRO A 135 -1.07 36.55 -3.49
C PRO A 135 -0.36 37.25 -4.66
N ARG A 136 -1.14 38.08 -5.38
CA ARG A 136 -0.67 38.92 -6.49
C ARG A 136 0.30 39.98 -6.03
#